data_AF-A0A528F973-F1
#
_entry.id   AF-A0A528F973-F1
#
_cell.length_a   1.000
_cell.length_b   1.000
_cell.length_c   1.000
_cell.angle_alpha   90.00
_cell.angle_beta   90.00
_cell.angle_gamma   90.00
#
_symmetry.space_group_name_H-M   'P 1'
#
loop_
_entity.id
_entity.type
_entity.pdbx_description
1 polymer ?
#
loop_
_entity_poly.entity_id
_entity_poly.type
_entity_poly.pdbx_seq_one_letter_code
_entity_poly.pdbx_strand_id
1 'polypeptide(L)' 'ECSSGNHQVCEHQSQPGFTAWGSFAEFVAIDHADTNLVRLPDEMEFATAASLGCRFVTSFRSIVDQGRVT' A
#
# COMPACT_ATOMS: atom_id res chain seq x y z
N GLU A 1 12.10 8.56 8.02
CA GLU A 1 10.87 7.75 8.18
C GLU A 1 10.84 6.52 7.28
N CYS A 2 11.23 6.68 6.00
CA CYS A 2 11.41 5.56 5.09
C CYS A 2 12.23 4.40 5.72
N SER A 3 13.43 4.63 6.24
CA SER A 3 14.22 3.54 6.85
C SER A 3 13.70 3.01 8.20
N SER A 4 12.73 3.70 8.82
CA SER A 4 12.16 3.31 10.12
C SER A 4 10.81 2.59 9.97
N GLY A 5 10.47 2.11 8.77
CA GLY A 5 9.20 1.44 8.47
C GLY A 5 8.00 2.38 8.31
N ASN A 6 8.21 3.71 8.33
CA ASN A 6 7.15 4.70 8.14
C ASN A 6 7.09 5.19 6.69
N HIS A 7 6.95 4.26 5.75
CA HIS A 7 7.05 4.56 4.31
C HIS A 7 5.90 5.47 3.83
N GLN A 8 4.71 5.28 4.41
CA GLN A 8 3.46 5.98 4.08
C GLN A 8 3.37 7.45 4.50
N VAL A 9 4.36 7.96 5.25
CA VAL A 9 4.46 9.38 5.62
C VAL A 9 5.81 9.99 5.23
N CYS A 10 6.64 9.22 4.53
CA CYS A 10 7.97 9.65 4.18
C CYS A 10 7.91 10.79 3.16
N GLU A 11 8.71 11.85 3.38
CA GLU A 11 8.74 13.04 2.54
C GLU A 11 9.02 12.75 1.05
N HIS A 12 9.82 11.73 0.77
CA HIS A 12 10.20 11.31 -0.58
C HIS A 12 9.51 10.00 -1.00
N GLN A 13 8.23 9.81 -0.63
CA GLN A 13 7.48 8.64 -1.08
C GLN A 13 7.18 8.69 -2.59
N SER A 14 7.17 7.52 -3.22
CA SER A 14 6.59 7.32 -4.55
C SER A 14 5.32 6.47 -4.42
N GLN A 15 4.22 6.92 -5.04
CA GLN A 15 2.95 6.20 -5.04
C GLN A 15 2.33 6.21 -6.45
N PRO A 16 2.13 5.03 -7.06
CA PRO A 16 1.38 4.90 -8.31
C PRO A 16 0.00 5.55 -8.20
N GLY A 17 -0.34 6.39 -9.18
CA GLY A 17 -1.59 7.16 -9.21
C GLY A 17 -1.53 8.53 -8.53
N PHE A 18 -0.43 8.86 -7.86
CA PHE A 18 -0.18 10.20 -7.29
C PHE A 18 1.09 10.84 -7.86
N THR A 19 2.22 10.14 -7.75
CA THR A 19 3.54 10.62 -8.21
C THR A 19 4.07 9.88 -9.44
N ALA A 20 3.38 8.80 -9.85
CA ALA A 20 3.67 7.98 -11.03
C ALA A 20 2.36 7.51 -11.69
N TRP A 21 2.45 6.80 -12.82
CA TRP A 21 1.29 6.23 -13.49
C TRP A 21 0.49 5.28 -12.57
N GLY A 22 -0.83 5.38 -12.62
CA GLY A 22 -1.75 4.64 -11.76
C GLY A 22 -2.17 3.28 -12.30
N SER A 23 -3.03 2.59 -11.54
CA SER A 23 -3.44 1.21 -11.78
C SER A 23 -4.75 1.04 -12.58
N PHE A 24 -5.31 2.11 -13.16
CA PHE A 24 -6.39 1.99 -14.15
C PHE A 24 -5.81 1.64 -15.53
N ALA A 25 -5.10 0.51 -15.57
CA ALA A 25 -4.38 -0.04 -16.72
C ALA A 25 -4.20 -1.56 -16.50
N GLU A 26 -3.85 -2.28 -17.57
CA GLU A 26 -3.55 -3.72 -17.47
C GLU A 26 -2.25 -4.00 -16.69
N PHE A 27 -1.31 -3.06 -16.71
CA PHE A 27 -0.04 -3.15 -16.01
C PHE A 27 0.32 -1.81 -15.36
N VAL A 28 1.00 -1.87 -14.21
CA VAL A 28 1.52 -0.70 -13.50
C VAL A 28 2.94 -0.99 -13.04
N ALA A 29 3.84 -0.03 -13.21
CA ALA A 29 5.19 -0.12 -12.68
C ALA A 29 5.16 0.08 -11.17
N ILE A 30 5.85 -0.79 -10.43
CA ILE A 30 6.01 -0.69 -8.98
C ILE A 30 7.48 -0.43 -8.69
N ASP A 31 7.79 0.78 -8.26
CA ASP A 31 9.12 1.13 -7.76
C ASP A 31 9.39 0.45 -6.42
N HIS A 32 10.65 0.12 -6.14
CA HIS A 32 11.07 -0.53 -4.89
C HIS A 32 10.25 -1.78 -4.55
N ALA A 33 10.04 -2.65 -5.55
CA ALA A 33 9.19 -3.82 -5.48
C ALA A 33 9.50 -4.77 -4.31
N ASP A 34 10.77 -4.93 -3.93
CA ASP A 34 11.18 -5.76 -2.77
C ASP A 34 10.54 -5.30 -1.45
N THR A 35 10.22 -4.01 -1.35
CA THR A 35 9.56 -3.41 -0.18
C THR A 35 8.05 -3.30 -0.36
N ASN A 36 7.58 -3.02 -1.58
CA ASN A 36 6.18 -2.66 -1.85
C ASN A 36 5.31 -3.83 -2.30
N LEU A 37 5.90 -4.95 -2.76
CA LEU A 37 5.14 -6.14 -3.15
C LEU A 37 4.96 -7.07 -1.96
N VAL A 38 3.73 -7.53 -1.78
CA VAL A 38 3.35 -8.55 -0.80
C VAL A 38 2.68 -9.71 -1.51
N ARG A 39 3.01 -10.93 -1.09
CA ARG A 39 2.32 -12.12 -1.58
C ARG A 39 0.94 -12.18 -0.95
N LEU A 40 -0.08 -12.31 -1.79
CA LEU A 40 -1.45 -12.55 -1.36
C LEU A 40 -1.75 -14.05 -1.35
N PRO A 41 -2.74 -14.50 -0.54
CA PRO A 41 -3.26 -15.85 -0.60
C PRO A 41 -3.80 -16.18 -2.00
N ASP A 42 -3.61 -17.42 -2.46
CA ASP A 42 -4.01 -17.84 -3.81
C ASP A 42 -5.53 -17.84 -3.99
N GLU A 43 -6.28 -18.01 -2.91
CA GLU A 43 -7.74 -18.00 -2.87
C GLU A 43 -8.38 -16.59 -2.84
N MET A 44 -7.58 -15.53 -2.80
CA MET A 44 -8.09 -14.16 -2.70
C MET A 44 -8.46 -13.59 -4.07
N GLU A 45 -9.73 -13.21 -4.23
CA GLU A 45 -10.22 -12.52 -5.42
C GLU A 45 -9.52 -11.16 -5.65
N PHE A 46 -9.22 -10.84 -6.90
CA PHE A 46 -8.53 -9.60 -7.27
C PHE A 46 -9.26 -8.33 -6.83
N ALA A 47 -10.59 -8.31 -6.91
CA ALA A 47 -11.38 -7.16 -6.47
C ALA A 47 -11.25 -6.93 -4.95
N THR A 48 -11.21 -8.01 -4.17
CA THR A 48 -10.97 -7.96 -2.72
C THR A 48 -9.57 -7.43 -2.44
N ALA A 49 -8.54 -7.97 -3.11
CA ALA A 49 -7.16 -7.53 -2.99
C ALA A 49 -6.98 -6.03 -3.30
N ALA A 50 -7.55 -5.55 -4.41
CA ALA A 50 -7.49 -4.13 -4.78
C ALA A 50 -8.16 -3.23 -3.74
N SER A 51 -9.19 -3.72 -3.05
CA SER A 51 -9.90 -2.98 -2.01
C SER A 51 -9.12 -2.79 -0.71
N LEU A 52 -8.08 -3.62 -0.48
CA LEU A 52 -7.17 -3.56 0.66
C LEU A 52 -6.13 -2.44 0.53
N GLY A 53 -6.09 -1.72 -0.59
CA GLY A 53 -5.19 -0.59 -0.80
C GLY A 53 -5.51 0.64 0.07
N CYS A 54 -5.23 1.83 -0.47
CA CYS A 54 -5.17 3.11 0.25
C CYS A 54 -6.22 3.31 1.35
N ARG A 55 -7.51 3.07 1.07
CA ARG A 55 -8.59 3.28 2.06
C ARG A 55 -8.46 2.37 3.29
N PHE A 56 -8.18 1.09 3.07
CA PHE A 56 -8.18 0.10 4.14
C PHE A 56 -6.93 0.23 5.00
N VAL A 57 -5.75 0.33 4.38
CA VAL A 57 -4.49 0.50 5.13
C VAL A 57 -4.45 1.80 5.91
N THR A 58 -5.07 2.88 5.42
CA THR A 58 -5.20 4.13 6.18
C THR A 58 -6.02 3.92 7.44
N SER A 59 -7.21 3.33 7.33
CA SER A 59 -8.04 3.00 8.49
C SER A 59 -7.33 2.05 9.47
N PHE A 60 -6.67 1.02 8.95
CA PHE A 60 -5.94 0.05 9.75
C PHE A 60 -4.81 0.72 10.55
N ARG A 61 -3.98 1.55 9.90
CA ARG A 61 -2.93 2.31 10.58
C ARG A 61 -3.52 3.22 11.66
N SER A 62 -4.60 3.92 11.37
CA SER A 62 -5.23 4.82 12.34
C SER A 62 -5.73 4.09 13.58
N ILE A 63 -6.38 2.93 13.44
CA ILE A 63 -7.01 2.22 14.56
C ILE A 63 -6.02 1.32 15.29
N VAL A 64 -5.29 0.48 14.55
CA VAL A 64 -4.46 -0.59 15.14
C VAL A 64 -3.09 -0.05 15.55
N ASP A 65 -2.39 0.63 14.64
CA ASP A 65 -1.01 1.09 14.89
C ASP A 65 -1.00 2.37 15.75
N GLN A 66 -1.77 3.39 15.35
CA GLN A 66 -1.82 4.68 16.05
C GLN A 66 -2.77 4.63 17.26
N GLY A 67 -3.98 4.09 17.08
CA GLY A 67 -4.97 3.95 18.15
C GLY A 67 -4.67 2.85 19.16
N ARG A 68 -3.79 1.89 18.81
CA ARG A 68 -3.39 0.75 19.65
C ARG A 68 -4.58 -0.09 20.14
N VAL A 69 -5.57 -0.28 19.27
CA VAL A 69 -6.76 -1.10 19.53
C VAL A 69 -6.65 -2.42 18.78
N THR A 70 -6.65 -3.54 19.51
CA THR A 70 -6.58 -4.93 19.01
C THR A 70 -7.46 -5.85 19.82
#